data_AF-A0A957P8P7-F1
#
_entry.id   AF-A0A957P8P7-F1
#
_cell.length_a   1.000
_cell.length_b   1.000
_cell.length_c   1.000
_cell.angle_alpha   90.00
_cell.angle_beta   90.00
_cell.angle_gamma   90.00
#
_symmetry.space_group_name_H-M   'P 1'
#
loop_
_entity.id
_entity.type
_entity.pdbx_description
1 polymer ?
#
loop_
_entity_poly.entity_id
_entity_poly.type
_entity_poly.pdbx_seq_one_letter_code
_entity_poly.pdbx_strand_id
1 'polypeptide(L)'
;MIADISPAEMTAAQLTQFREEGYILIDNALDADTLARARAAYEKVQSATEQGWRDMVQSGVFKGGYGHGPDAHTMGNPYEHDTVFLDIADNPRMMPLVEEVIGPTVQTMEIVAHCHHAGTNAHTAWHRDWPPYRHP
;
A
#
# COMPACT_ATOMS: atom_id res chain seq x y z
N MET A 1 2.67 -7.37 -15.63
CA MET A 1 2.42 -8.74 -15.15
C MET A 1 3.59 -9.17 -14.29
N ILE A 2 3.31 -9.53 -13.03
CA ILE A 2 4.26 -10.18 -12.13
C ILE A 2 4.67 -11.53 -12.75
N ALA A 3 5.92 -11.95 -12.59
CA ALA A 3 6.33 -13.27 -13.08
C ALA A 3 5.54 -14.38 -12.37
N ASP A 4 5.56 -15.60 -12.92
CA ASP A 4 4.84 -16.75 -12.37
C ASP A 4 5.46 -17.19 -11.03
N ILE A 5 5.01 -16.57 -9.95
CA ILE A 5 5.32 -16.95 -8.58
C ILE A 5 4.20 -17.85 -8.08
N SER A 6 4.54 -19.01 -7.52
CA SER A 6 3.54 -19.94 -7.00
C SER A 6 2.60 -19.25 -5.99
N PRO A 7 1.29 -19.54 -6.05
CA PRO A 7 0.31 -19.12 -5.05
C PRO A 7 0.79 -19.37 -3.62
N ALA A 8 0.55 -18.41 -2.72
CA ALA A 8 0.70 -18.68 -1.29
C ALA A 8 -0.55 -19.39 -0.76
N GLU A 9 -0.35 -20.35 0.14
CA GLU A 9 -1.43 -21.02 0.84
C GLU A 9 -1.47 -20.54 2.30
N MET A 10 -2.67 -20.23 2.79
CA MET A 10 -2.87 -19.82 4.17
C MET A 10 -2.71 -21.03 5.08
N THR A 11 -1.75 -20.99 6.01
CA THR A 11 -1.64 -22.01 7.05
C THR A 11 -2.70 -21.81 8.13
N ALA A 12 -3.08 -22.88 8.85
CA ALA A 12 -4.01 -22.77 9.97
C ALA A 12 -3.49 -21.82 11.07
N ALA A 13 -2.18 -21.79 11.30
CA ALA A 13 -1.57 -20.88 12.27
C ALA A 13 -1.68 -19.40 11.85
N GLN A 14 -1.43 -19.10 10.57
CA GLN A 14 -1.61 -17.75 10.03
C GLN A 14 -3.08 -17.32 10.07
N LEU A 15 -4.02 -18.22 9.76
CA LEU A 15 -5.45 -17.91 9.84
C LEU A 15 -5.87 -17.60 11.30
N THR A 16 -5.38 -18.37 12.27
CA THR A 16 -5.61 -18.07 13.69
C THR A 16 -5.01 -16.72 14.07
N GLN A 17 -3.75 -16.45 13.71
CA GLN A 17 -3.10 -15.17 13.99
C GLN A 17 -3.89 -14.00 13.38
N PHE A 18 -4.31 -14.12 12.12
CA PHE A 18 -5.11 -13.08 11.47
C PHE A 18 -6.39 -12.80 12.25
N ARG A 19 -7.09 -13.84 12.72
CA ARG A 19 -8.36 -13.70 13.46
C ARG A 19 -8.16 -13.11 14.87
N GLU A 20 -7.05 -13.42 15.53
CA GLU A 20 -6.77 -12.98 16.90
C GLU A 20 -6.08 -11.61 16.97
N GLU A 21 -5.18 -11.32 16.02
CA GLU A 21 -4.31 -10.14 16.04
C GLU A 21 -4.64 -9.13 14.93
N GLY A 22 -5.36 -9.53 13.89
CA GLY A 22 -5.76 -8.67 12.78
C GLY A 22 -4.71 -8.50 11.67
N TYR A 23 -3.60 -9.24 11.70
CA TYR A 23 -2.56 -9.19 10.66
C TYR A 23 -1.78 -10.50 10.54
N ILE A 24 -1.09 -10.68 9.41
CA ILE A 24 -0.07 -11.71 9.17
C ILE A 24 1.06 -11.10 8.33
N LEU A 25 2.25 -11.71 8.39
CA LEU A 25 3.38 -11.35 7.53
C LEU A 25 3.57 -12.39 6.43
N ILE A 26 3.69 -11.92 5.18
CA ILE A 26 3.99 -12.75 4.02
C ILE A 26 5.34 -12.32 3.44
N ASP A 27 6.35 -13.16 3.62
CA ASP A 27 7.67 -12.92 3.07
C ASP A 27 7.73 -13.23 1.58
N ASN A 28 8.60 -12.51 0.86
CA ASN A 28 8.85 -12.69 -0.56
C ASN A 28 7.56 -12.64 -1.40
N ALA A 29 6.68 -11.67 -1.11
CA ALA A 29 5.45 -11.46 -1.85
C ALA A 29 5.69 -11.03 -3.30
N LEU A 30 6.86 -10.45 -3.60
CA LEU A 30 7.29 -10.03 -4.94
C LEU A 30 8.60 -10.73 -5.29
N ASP A 31 8.75 -11.12 -6.56
CA ASP A 31 10.03 -11.53 -7.12
C ASP A 31 10.98 -10.32 -7.27
N ALA A 32 12.25 -10.60 -7.59
CA ALA A 32 13.28 -9.57 -7.70
C ALA A 32 13.00 -8.54 -8.82
N ASP A 33 12.44 -8.99 -9.94
CA ASP A 33 12.20 -8.15 -11.12
C ASP A 33 11.01 -7.20 -10.88
N THR A 34 9.93 -7.74 -10.32
CA THR A 34 8.73 -7.00 -9.91
C THR A 34 9.08 -6.01 -8.81
N LEU A 35 9.91 -6.40 -7.83
CA LEU A 35 10.40 -5.48 -6.80
C LEU A 35 11.24 -4.34 -7.40
N ALA A 36 12.14 -4.65 -8.34
CA ALA A 36 12.93 -3.63 -9.03
C ALA A 36 12.05 -2.65 -9.82
N ARG A 37 11.03 -3.17 -10.53
CA ARG A 37 10.05 -2.35 -11.25
C ARG A 37 9.22 -1.49 -10.31
N ALA A 38 8.76 -2.04 -9.19
CA ALA A 38 8.00 -1.31 -8.18
C ALA A 38 8.80 -0.12 -7.62
N ARG A 39 10.10 -0.33 -7.34
CA ARG A 39 11.01 0.74 -6.91
C ARG A 39 11.16 1.83 -7.96
N ALA A 40 11.43 1.46 -9.21
CA ALA A 40 11.59 2.42 -10.30
C ALA A 40 10.29 3.22 -10.55
N ALA A 41 9.13 2.56 -10.51
CA ALA A 41 7.83 3.22 -10.64
C ALA A 41 7.55 4.18 -9.48
N TYR A 42 7.88 3.77 -8.25
CA TYR A 42 7.75 4.61 -7.07
C TYR A 42 8.61 5.87 -7.18
N GLU A 43 9.89 5.75 -7.55
CA GLU A 43 10.79 6.88 -7.77
C GLU A 43 10.25 7.82 -8.86
N LYS A 44 9.72 7.27 -9.95
CA LYS A 44 9.08 8.04 -11.02
C LYS A 44 7.89 8.85 -10.50
N VAL A 45 7.00 8.26 -9.71
CA VAL A 45 5.84 8.96 -9.12
C VAL A 45 6.34 10.06 -8.19
N GLN A 46 7.27 9.73 -7.28
CA GLN A 46 7.83 10.67 -6.31
C GLN A 46 8.43 11.89 -7.00
N SER A 47 9.26 11.71 -8.04
CA SER A 47 9.82 12.83 -8.79
C SER A 47 8.75 13.64 -9.53
N ALA A 48 7.72 12.98 -10.07
CA ALA A 48 6.65 13.67 -10.81
C ALA A 48 5.77 14.53 -9.89
N THR A 49 5.59 14.14 -8.63
CA THR A 49 4.72 14.84 -7.66
C THR A 49 5.50 15.71 -6.67
N GLU A 50 6.84 15.66 -6.69
CA GLU A 50 7.73 16.33 -5.72
C GLU A 50 7.46 17.83 -5.61
N GLN A 51 7.34 18.55 -6.73
CA GLN A 51 7.15 20.00 -6.69
C GLN A 51 5.84 20.38 -5.99
N GLY A 52 4.74 19.68 -6.32
CA GLY A 52 3.45 19.91 -5.69
C GLY A 52 3.49 19.65 -4.19
N TRP A 53 4.19 18.60 -3.77
CA TRP A 53 4.44 18.34 -2.35
C TRP A 53 5.26 19.46 -1.69
N ARG A 54 6.37 19.90 -2.29
CA ARG A 54 7.21 20.99 -1.75
C ARG A 54 6.43 22.29 -1.59
N ASP A 55 5.59 22.64 -2.56
CA ASP A 55 4.73 23.82 -2.50
C ASP A 55 3.72 23.72 -1.34
N MET A 56 3.14 22.53 -1.11
CA MET A 56 2.27 22.30 0.05
C MET A 56 3.02 22.48 1.37
N VAL A 57 4.20 21.88 1.51
CA VAL A 57 5.05 22.03 2.71
C VAL A 57 5.36 23.50 2.97
N GLN A 58 5.78 24.24 1.94
CA GLN A 58 6.11 25.66 2.05
C GLN A 58 4.90 26.52 2.43
N SER A 59 3.71 26.19 1.90
CA SER A 59 2.48 26.94 2.18
C SER A 59 1.88 26.66 3.55
N GLY A 60 2.21 25.51 4.16
CA GLY A 60 1.57 25.01 5.39
C GLY A 60 0.12 24.54 5.18
N VAL A 61 -0.39 24.54 3.95
CA VAL A 61 -1.73 24.07 3.59
C VAL A 61 -1.63 22.66 3.02
N PHE A 62 -1.83 21.67 3.89
CA PHE A 62 -1.73 20.26 3.51
C PHE A 62 -3.02 19.76 2.87
N LYS A 63 -2.89 18.98 1.78
CA LYS A 63 -3.99 18.34 1.06
C LYS A 63 -3.66 16.85 0.85
N GLY A 64 -4.70 16.01 0.83
CA GLY A 64 -4.57 14.55 0.78
C GLY A 64 -4.71 13.95 2.18
N GLY A 65 -5.59 12.96 2.30
CA GLY A 65 -5.71 12.14 3.50
C GLY A 65 -4.61 11.09 3.52
N TYR A 66 -4.10 10.77 4.70
CA TYR A 66 -2.96 9.87 4.98
C TYR A 66 -1.59 10.50 4.79
N GLY A 67 -1.28 11.51 5.63
CA GLY A 67 0.08 11.99 5.86
C GLY A 67 0.11 12.60 7.26
N HIS A 68 0.64 11.90 8.27
CA HIS A 68 0.68 12.47 9.62
C HIS A 68 2.03 13.17 9.79
N GLY A 69 2.03 14.49 9.71
CA GLY A 69 3.24 15.30 9.83
C GLY A 69 3.50 16.10 8.56
N PRO A 70 4.04 17.32 8.69
CA PRO A 70 4.08 18.30 7.60
C PRO A 70 4.91 17.82 6.39
N ASP A 71 5.80 16.85 6.58
CA ASP A 71 6.78 16.42 5.58
C ASP A 71 6.44 15.08 4.90
N ALA A 72 5.27 14.49 5.21
CA ALA A 72 4.83 13.26 4.56
C ALA A 72 4.43 13.54 3.10
N HIS A 73 5.01 12.79 2.16
CA HIS A 73 4.66 12.91 0.73
C HIS A 73 3.74 11.75 0.35
N THR A 74 2.44 12.06 0.27
CA THR A 74 1.39 11.12 -0.13
C THR A 74 1.11 11.27 -1.61
N MET A 75 1.22 10.16 -2.34
CA MET A 75 1.05 10.09 -3.79
C MET A 75 -0.19 9.26 -4.09
N GLY A 76 -1.29 9.95 -4.37
CA GLY A 76 -2.55 9.32 -4.75
C GLY A 76 -2.50 8.76 -6.17
N ASN A 77 -3.27 7.70 -6.41
CA ASN A 77 -3.42 7.05 -7.71
C ASN A 77 -2.10 6.76 -8.46
N PRO A 78 -1.08 6.16 -7.81
CA PRO A 78 0.22 5.95 -8.45
C PRO A 78 0.14 5.01 -9.68
N TYR A 79 -0.95 4.24 -9.79
CA TYR A 79 -1.27 3.43 -10.97
C TYR A 79 -1.48 4.24 -12.25
N GLU A 80 -1.77 5.55 -12.16
CA GLU A 80 -1.82 6.44 -13.33
C GLU A 80 -0.43 6.67 -13.93
N HIS A 81 0.64 6.46 -13.15
CA HIS A 81 2.03 6.65 -13.57
C HIS A 81 2.71 5.36 -14.06
N ASP A 82 2.35 4.20 -13.48
CA ASP A 82 2.85 2.89 -13.88
C ASP A 82 1.86 1.77 -13.50
N THR A 83 1.64 0.81 -14.38
CA THR A 83 0.72 -0.31 -14.12
C THR A 83 1.23 -1.31 -13.10
N VAL A 84 2.50 -1.23 -12.65
CA VAL A 84 3.04 -2.16 -11.65
C VAL A 84 2.26 -2.13 -10.35
N PHE A 85 1.65 -0.99 -9.99
CA PHE A 85 0.81 -0.90 -8.80
C PHE A 85 -0.48 -1.71 -8.93
N LEU A 86 -1.04 -1.80 -10.14
CA LEU A 86 -2.18 -2.68 -10.44
C LEU A 86 -1.74 -4.15 -10.47
N ASP A 87 -0.57 -4.43 -11.06
CA ASP A 87 0.01 -5.78 -11.04
C ASP A 87 0.23 -6.28 -9.60
N ILE A 88 0.67 -5.41 -8.68
CA ILE A 88 0.82 -5.73 -7.25
C ILE A 88 -0.53 -5.93 -6.57
N ALA A 89 -1.54 -5.12 -6.91
CA ALA A 89 -2.88 -5.27 -6.36
C ALA A 89 -3.53 -6.59 -6.80
N ASP A 90 -3.23 -7.06 -8.01
CA ASP A 90 -3.67 -8.33 -8.59
C ASP A 90 -2.60 -9.44 -8.48
N ASN A 91 -1.81 -9.42 -7.41
CA ASN A 91 -0.69 -10.35 -7.26
C ASN A 91 -1.21 -11.81 -7.08
N PRO A 92 -0.89 -12.74 -8.01
CA PRO A 92 -1.41 -14.11 -7.99
C PRO A 92 -0.91 -14.92 -6.80
N ARG A 93 0.23 -14.53 -6.21
CA ARG A 93 0.71 -15.13 -4.95
C ARG A 93 -0.17 -14.77 -3.76
N MET A 94 -0.69 -13.54 -3.74
CA MET A 94 -1.40 -12.98 -2.60
C MET A 94 -2.90 -13.20 -2.67
N MET A 95 -3.48 -13.25 -3.88
CA MET A 95 -4.93 -13.24 -4.05
C MET A 95 -5.67 -14.41 -3.39
N PRO A 96 -5.16 -15.65 -3.40
CA PRO A 96 -5.77 -16.75 -2.65
C PRO A 96 -5.85 -16.49 -1.14
N LEU A 97 -4.88 -15.77 -0.56
CA LEU A 97 -4.90 -15.39 0.85
C LEU A 97 -5.96 -14.32 1.14
N VAL A 98 -6.13 -13.37 0.23
CA VAL A 98 -7.16 -12.32 0.32
C VAL A 98 -8.55 -12.95 0.21
N GLU A 99 -8.74 -13.86 -0.73
CA GLU A 99 -10.00 -14.58 -0.94
C GLU A 99 -10.37 -15.47 0.27
N GLU A 100 -9.39 -16.11 0.91
CA GLU A 100 -9.61 -16.91 2.13
C GLU A 100 -10.13 -16.05 3.30
N VAL A 101 -9.70 -14.78 3.39
CA VAL A 101 -10.06 -13.88 4.48
C VAL A 101 -11.35 -13.11 4.20
N ILE A 102 -11.50 -12.56 2.99
CA ILE A 102 -12.56 -11.62 2.62
C ILE A 102 -13.70 -12.34 1.86
N GLY A 103 -13.37 -13.38 1.11
CA GLY A 103 -14.25 -14.06 0.17
C GLY A 103 -13.86 -13.81 -1.30
N PRO A 104 -14.50 -14.52 -2.24
CA PRO A 104 -14.06 -14.59 -3.65
C PRO A 104 -14.40 -13.35 -4.49
N THR A 105 -15.02 -12.33 -3.91
CA THR A 105 -15.48 -11.15 -4.65
C THR A 105 -14.94 -9.91 -3.98
N VAL A 106 -13.71 -9.56 -4.36
CA VAL A 106 -12.98 -8.40 -3.86
C VAL A 106 -12.78 -7.37 -4.95
N GLN A 107 -12.66 -6.11 -4.54
CA GLN A 107 -12.33 -5.00 -5.43
C GLN A 107 -11.27 -4.14 -4.75
N THR A 108 -10.26 -3.72 -5.51
CA THR A 108 -9.32 -2.70 -5.05
C THR A 108 -10.07 -1.40 -4.81
N MET A 109 -10.12 -0.95 -3.56
CA MET A 109 -10.74 0.31 -3.18
C MET A 109 -9.83 1.51 -3.44
N GLU A 110 -8.56 1.39 -3.06
CA GLU A 110 -7.60 2.48 -3.11
C GLU A 110 -6.18 1.92 -3.26
N ILE A 111 -5.32 2.68 -3.95
CA ILE A 111 -3.88 2.45 -4.00
C ILE A 111 -3.22 3.80 -3.77
N VAL A 112 -2.40 3.91 -2.73
CA VAL A 112 -1.67 5.13 -2.37
C VAL A 112 -0.23 4.77 -2.02
N ALA A 113 0.71 5.56 -2.50
CA ALA A 113 2.12 5.46 -2.12
C ALA A 113 2.47 6.55 -1.11
N HIS A 114 3.23 6.20 -0.08
CA HIS A 114 3.65 7.12 0.99
C HIS A 114 5.16 7.18 1.06
N CYS A 115 5.73 8.39 1.12
CA CYS A 115 7.14 8.61 1.40
C CYS A 115 7.30 9.39 2.72
N HIS A 116 7.99 8.78 3.69
CA HIS A 116 8.42 9.44 4.91
C HIS A 116 9.92 9.73 4.81
N HIS A 117 10.25 10.96 4.41
CA HIS A 117 11.64 11.36 4.19
C HIS A 117 12.45 11.31 5.49
N ALA A 118 13.66 10.76 5.42
CA ALA A 118 14.55 10.64 6.57
C ALA A 118 14.86 12.01 7.19
N GLY A 119 14.88 12.08 8.53
CA GLY A 119 15.22 13.30 9.27
C GLY A 119 14.14 14.38 9.27
N THR A 120 12.93 14.07 8.81
CA THR A 120 11.79 15.00 8.80
C THR A 120 10.74 14.63 9.84
N ASN A 121 9.72 15.46 10.04
CA ASN A 121 8.62 15.19 10.96
C ASN A 121 7.49 14.34 10.34
N ALA A 122 7.78 13.60 9.25
CA ALA A 122 6.85 12.67 8.63
C ALA A 122 6.60 11.45 9.54
N HIS A 123 5.34 11.17 9.85
CA HIS A 123 4.88 10.07 10.67
C HIS A 123 3.49 9.56 10.24
N THR A 124 2.98 8.56 10.96
CA THR A 124 1.59 8.12 10.88
C THR A 124 1.09 7.95 12.30
N ALA A 125 0.11 8.75 12.71
CA ALA A 125 -0.43 8.68 14.07
C ALA A 125 -1.32 7.43 14.21
N TRP A 126 -1.54 6.98 15.44
CA TRP A 126 -2.47 5.88 15.71
C TRP A 126 -3.86 6.20 15.17
N HIS A 127 -4.36 5.34 14.28
CA HIS A 127 -5.68 5.47 13.68
C HIS A 127 -6.23 4.09 13.29
N ARG A 128 -7.48 4.06 12.83
CA ARG A 128 -8.07 2.93 12.12
C ARG A 128 -8.44 3.42 10.73
N ASP A 129 -8.04 2.68 9.70
CA ASP A 129 -8.33 3.06 8.31
C ASP A 129 -9.84 3.12 8.09
N TRP A 130 -10.56 2.14 8.62
CA TRP A 130 -12.01 2.10 8.61
C TRP A 130 -12.59 2.32 10.03
N PRO A 131 -13.55 3.23 10.19
CA PRO A 131 -14.33 3.29 11.43
C PRO A 131 -15.04 1.94 11.64
N PRO A 132 -15.23 1.51 12.90
CA PRO A 132 -15.88 0.24 13.18
C PRO A 132 -17.25 0.21 12.51
N TYR A 133 -17.50 -0.88 11.77
CA TYR A 133 -18.83 -1.16 11.25
C TYR A 133 -19.82 -1.17 12.42
N ARG A 134 -20.85 -0.32 12.35
CA ARG A 134 -21.93 -0.34 13.33
C ARG A 134 -22.95 -1.36 12.83
N HIS A 135 -23.05 -2.49 13.52
CA HIS A 135 -24.23 -3.32 13.36
C HIS A 135 -25.48 -2.49 13.73
N PRO A 136 -26.62 -2.69 13.04
CA PRO A 136 -27.89 -2.12 13.46
C PRO A 136 -28.24 -2.51 14.91
#